data_AF-A0A0P0X5T6-F1
#
_entry.id   AF-A0A0P0X5T6-F1
#
_cell.length_a   1.000
_cell.length_b   1.000
_cell.length_c   1.000
_cell.angle_alpha   90.00
_cell.angle_beta   90.00
_cell.angle_gamma   90.00
#
_symmetry.space_group_name_H-M   'P 1'
#
loop_
_entity.id
_entity.type
_entity.pdbx_description
1 polymer ?
#
loop_
_entity_poly.entity_id
_entity_poly.type
_entity_poly.pdbx_seq_one_letter_code
_entity_poly.pdbx_strand_id
1 'polypeptide(L)'
;MKNIVMQQQAGTFVPDRDRDELIYALGKPEHSGYVRGVSSKTSWKDGFKQDAYTYKKCDRYKEEIDSQARAAARDECNIYWSQNMMHGAAVLEPELSYPFDDVTEDTPC
;
A
#
# COMPACT_ATOMS: atom_id res chain seq x y z
N MET A 1 -24.30 32.98 -10.70
CA MET A 1 -23.46 31.79 -10.47
C MET A 1 -23.81 31.25 -9.09
N LYS A 2 -24.05 29.94 -8.93
CA LYS A 2 -24.23 29.36 -7.59
C LYS A 2 -22.87 29.37 -6.90
N ASN A 3 -22.74 30.04 -5.76
CA ASN A 3 -21.49 30.02 -5.01
C ASN A 3 -21.38 28.70 -4.25
N ILE A 4 -20.91 27.66 -4.94
CA ILE A 4 -20.82 26.29 -4.41
C ILE A 4 -19.87 26.23 -3.21
N VAL A 5 -18.80 27.03 -3.21
CA VAL A 5 -17.85 27.13 -2.09
C VAL A 5 -18.55 27.60 -0.81
N MET A 6 -19.44 28.60 -0.90
CA MET A 6 -20.26 29.01 0.24
C MET A 6 -21.23 27.92 0.70
N GLN A 7 -21.81 27.17 -0.24
CA GLN A 7 -22.72 26.04 0.09
C GLN A 7 -21.98 24.90 0.78
N GLN A 8 -20.73 24.66 0.40
CA GLN A 8 -19.84 23.68 1.02
C GLN A 8 -19.43 24.10 2.42
N GLN A 9 -19.07 25.37 2.62
CA GLN A 9 -18.80 25.94 3.94
C GLN A 9 -20.03 25.88 4.86
N ALA A 10 -21.23 26.07 4.30
CA ALA A 10 -22.50 25.91 5.03
C ALA A 10 -22.86 24.42 5.28
N GLY A 11 -22.09 23.46 4.74
CA GLY A 11 -22.36 22.03 4.86
C GLY A 11 -23.53 21.51 4.01
N THR A 12 -24.14 22.37 3.19
CA THR A 12 -25.25 22.01 2.29
C THR A 12 -24.80 21.30 1.02
N PHE A 13 -23.53 21.47 0.66
CA PHE A 13 -22.92 20.84 -0.51
C PHE A 13 -21.78 19.92 -0.05
N VAL A 14 -21.94 18.63 -0.32
CA VAL A 14 -20.86 17.66 -0.15
C VAL A 14 -20.29 17.39 -1.54
N PRO A 15 -19.03 17.75 -1.81
CA PRO A 15 -18.43 17.47 -3.10
C PRO A 15 -18.36 15.95 -3.29
N ASP A 16 -18.94 15.49 -4.38
CA ASP A 16 -18.81 14.12 -4.87
C ASP A 16 -17.93 14.10 -6.11
N ARG A 17 -17.54 12.90 -6.56
CA ARG A 17 -16.74 12.71 -7.77
C ARG A 17 -17.23 13.47 -9.01
N ASP A 18 -18.54 13.44 -9.25
CA ASP A 18 -19.17 13.91 -10.48
C ASP A 18 -19.74 15.33 -10.30
N ARG A 19 -19.72 15.86 -9.08
CA ARG A 19 -20.28 17.12 -8.59
C ARG A 19 -19.35 17.70 -7.52
N ASP A 20 -18.26 18.29 -7.95
CA ASP A 20 -17.38 19.09 -7.11
C ASP A 20 -17.55 20.59 -7.43
N GLU A 21 -16.97 21.44 -6.59
CA GLU A 21 -16.98 22.90 -6.78
C GLU A 21 -16.44 23.34 -8.15
N LEU A 22 -15.47 22.61 -8.71
CA LEU A 22 -14.77 22.98 -9.93
C LEU A 22 -15.53 22.57 -11.20
N ILE A 23 -16.19 21.42 -11.22
CA ILE A 23 -17.12 21.00 -12.28
C ILE A 23 -18.26 22.02 -12.38
N TYR A 24 -18.79 22.50 -11.25
CA TYR A 24 -19.82 23.56 -11.29
C TYR A 24 -19.28 24.89 -11.80
N ALA A 25 -18.02 25.23 -11.51
CA ALA A 25 -17.41 26.46 -11.99
C ALA A 25 -17.08 26.41 -13.49
N LEU A 26 -16.56 25.28 -13.98
CA LEU A 26 -16.12 25.10 -15.37
C LEU A 26 -17.23 24.59 -16.30
N GLY A 27 -18.27 23.95 -15.77
CA GLY A 27 -19.34 23.32 -16.54
C GLY A 27 -18.89 22.09 -17.34
N LYS A 28 -17.77 21.46 -16.96
CA LYS A 28 -17.22 20.26 -17.62
C LYS A 28 -16.93 19.20 -16.56
N PRO A 29 -17.31 17.93 -16.81
CA PRO A 29 -16.95 16.83 -15.92
C PRO A 29 -15.44 16.64 -15.89
N GLU A 30 -14.94 16.18 -14.76
CA GLU A 30 -13.52 15.87 -14.61
C GLU A 30 -13.16 14.54 -15.31
N HIS A 31 -11.97 14.50 -15.93
CA HIS A 31 -11.48 13.30 -16.62
C HIS A 31 -10.95 12.28 -15.62
N SER A 32 -11.44 11.05 -15.68
CA SER A 32 -10.97 9.96 -14.82
C SER A 32 -9.44 9.79 -14.86
N GLY A 33 -8.84 9.62 -13.69
CA GLY A 33 -7.42 9.31 -13.51
C GLY A 33 -6.70 10.21 -12.51
N TYR A 34 -7.06 11.49 -12.45
CA TYR A 34 -6.41 12.49 -11.58
C TYR A 34 -7.44 13.42 -10.97
N VAL A 35 -7.20 13.89 -9.74
CA VAL A 35 -8.05 14.89 -9.06
C VAL A 35 -7.44 16.28 -9.20
N ARG A 36 -8.20 17.22 -9.75
CA ARG A 36 -7.86 18.63 -9.96
C ARG A 36 -7.66 19.31 -8.61
N GLY A 37 -6.67 20.20 -8.55
CA GLY A 37 -6.30 20.89 -7.32
C GLY A 37 -5.53 20.03 -6.31
N VAL A 38 -5.34 18.74 -6.59
CA VAL A 38 -4.55 17.82 -5.74
C VAL A 38 -3.26 17.45 -6.46
N SER A 39 -2.27 16.98 -5.70
CA SER A 39 -1.00 16.49 -6.24
C SER A 39 -1.24 15.44 -7.33
N SER A 40 -0.43 15.47 -8.38
CA SER A 40 -0.49 14.51 -9.50
C SER A 40 -0.29 13.05 -9.08
N LYS A 41 0.31 12.83 -7.90
CA LYS A 41 0.50 11.50 -7.31
C LYS A 41 -0.76 10.96 -6.62
N THR A 42 -1.75 11.82 -6.36
CA THR A 42 -2.96 11.43 -5.65
C THR A 42 -3.92 10.77 -6.64
N SER A 43 -4.23 9.51 -6.37
CA SER A 43 -5.21 8.78 -7.15
C SER A 43 -6.62 9.35 -6.92
N TRP A 44 -7.52 9.09 -7.87
CA TRP A 44 -8.93 9.47 -7.71
C TRP A 44 -9.54 8.97 -6.39
N LYS A 45 -9.19 7.74 -6.01
CA LYS A 45 -9.67 7.09 -4.79
C LYS A 45 -9.20 7.82 -3.52
N ASP A 46 -7.99 8.40 -3.56
CA ASP A 46 -7.41 9.13 -2.43
C ASP A 46 -7.87 10.59 -2.36
N GLY A 47 -8.23 11.19 -3.50
CA GLY A 47 -8.78 12.55 -3.54
C GLY A 47 -10.24 12.61 -3.09
N PHE A 48 -11.05 11.60 -3.42
CA PHE A 48 -12.46 11.48 -3.00
C PHE A 48 -12.63 10.35 -1.98
N LYS A 49 -12.07 10.51 -0.78
CA LYS A 49 -12.11 9.49 0.28
C LYS A 49 -13.53 9.16 0.73
N GLN A 50 -14.43 10.13 0.64
CA GLN A 50 -15.86 9.96 0.95
C GLN A 50 -16.48 8.89 0.06
N ASP A 51 -16.07 8.80 -1.21
CA ASP A 51 -16.56 7.84 -2.20
C ASP A 51 -15.73 6.56 -2.24
N ALA A 52 -14.77 6.37 -1.33
CA ALA A 52 -13.86 5.23 -1.32
C ALA A 52 -14.61 3.88 -1.24
N TYR A 53 -15.79 3.85 -0.62
CA TYR A 53 -16.64 2.66 -0.51
C TYR A 53 -17.28 2.24 -1.84
N THR A 54 -17.44 3.17 -2.78
CA THR A 54 -18.02 2.93 -4.11
C THR A 54 -17.07 2.17 -5.02
N TYR A 55 -15.76 2.20 -4.72
CA TYR A 55 -14.76 1.49 -5.50
C TYR A 55 -14.79 -0.01 -5.21
N LYS A 56 -14.90 -0.80 -6.29
CA LYS A 56 -14.74 -2.25 -6.21
C LYS A 56 -13.39 -2.59 -5.59
N LYS A 57 -13.40 -3.38 -4.52
CA LYS A 57 -12.19 -3.93 -3.95
C LYS A 57 -11.73 -5.12 -4.79
N CYS A 58 -10.45 -5.15 -5.16
CA CYS A 58 -9.83 -6.27 -5.86
C CYS A 58 -9.21 -7.26 -4.86
N ASP A 59 -9.87 -7.49 -3.73
CA ASP A 59 -9.29 -8.27 -2.62
C ASP A 59 -9.11 -9.74 -3.04
N ARG A 60 -10.07 -10.33 -3.75
CA ARG A 60 -9.97 -11.70 -4.27
C ARG A 60 -8.72 -11.92 -5.13
N TYR A 61 -8.39 -10.97 -6.01
CA TYR A 61 -7.18 -11.09 -6.84
C TYR A 61 -5.91 -11.00 -5.99
N LYS A 62 -5.87 -10.11 -4.99
CA LYS A 62 -4.74 -10.01 -4.06
C LYS A 62 -4.60 -11.27 -3.22
N GLU A 63 -5.70 -11.80 -2.71
CA GLU A 63 -5.75 -13.05 -1.95
C GLU A 63 -5.27 -14.24 -2.77
N GLU A 64 -5.65 -14.30 -4.05
CA GLU A 64 -5.17 -15.32 -4.99
C GLU A 64 -3.65 -15.22 -5.20
N ILE A 65 -3.13 -14.02 -5.44
CA ILE A 65 -1.68 -13.77 -5.57
C ILE A 65 -0.94 -14.12 -4.28
N ASP A 66 -1.46 -13.72 -3.12
CA ASP A 66 -0.88 -14.03 -1.80
C ASP A 66 -0.92 -15.53 -1.52
N SER A 67 -2.00 -16.21 -1.90
CA SER A 67 -2.14 -17.67 -1.76
C SER A 67 -1.13 -18.39 -2.65
N GLN A 68 -0.98 -17.96 -3.90
CA GLN A 68 -0.01 -18.51 -4.84
C GLN A 68 1.42 -18.29 -4.34
N ALA A 69 1.73 -17.10 -3.82
CA ALA A 69 3.03 -16.80 -3.24
C ALA A 69 3.34 -17.68 -2.03
N ARG A 70 2.35 -17.93 -1.16
CA ARG A 70 2.50 -18.86 -0.01
C ARG A 70 2.69 -20.30 -0.45
N ALA A 71 1.98 -20.75 -1.48
CA ALA A 71 2.13 -22.09 -2.02
C ALA A 71 3.53 -22.28 -2.63
N ALA A 72 3.97 -21.33 -3.46
CA ALA A 72 5.31 -21.33 -4.03
C ALA A 72 6.40 -21.33 -2.95
N ALA A 73 6.29 -20.48 -1.92
CA ALA A 73 7.23 -20.45 -0.81
C ALA A 73 7.30 -21.78 -0.04
N ARG A 74 6.16 -22.48 0.11
CA ARG A 74 6.13 -23.82 0.72
C ARG A 74 6.83 -24.85 -0.16
N ASP A 75 6.58 -24.84 -1.47
CA ASP A 75 7.20 -25.75 -2.41
C ASP A 75 8.72 -25.53 -2.47
N GLU A 76 9.17 -24.28 -2.54
CA GLU A 76 10.59 -23.91 -2.47
C GLU A 76 11.24 -24.37 -1.16
N CYS A 77 10.57 -24.16 -0.02
CA CYS A 77 11.05 -24.62 1.28
C CYS A 77 11.18 -26.16 1.30
N ASN A 78 10.17 -26.89 0.82
CA ASN A 78 10.20 -28.35 0.76
C ASN A 78 11.33 -28.86 -0.14
N ILE A 79 11.54 -28.23 -1.30
CA ILE A 79 12.64 -28.54 -2.21
C ILE A 79 13.98 -28.31 -1.49
N TYR A 80 14.16 -27.17 -0.82
CA TYR A 80 15.37 -26.86 -0.07
C TYR A 80 15.63 -27.87 1.06
N TRP A 81 14.61 -28.19 1.86
CA TRP A 81 14.71 -29.20 2.92
C TRP A 81 15.06 -30.58 2.37
N SER A 82 14.46 -30.98 1.24
CA SER A 82 14.79 -32.26 0.60
C SER A 82 16.22 -32.30 0.10
N GLN A 83 16.72 -31.22 -0.53
CA GLN A 83 18.10 -31.14 -1.01
C GLN A 83 19.09 -31.21 0.16
N ASN A 84 18.85 -30.47 1.25
CA ASN A 84 19.75 -30.50 2.40
C ASN A 84 19.72 -31.84 3.14
N MET A 85 18.54 -32.46 3.31
CA MET A 85 18.44 -33.78 3.92
C MET A 85 19.11 -34.86 3.08
N MET A 86 18.98 -34.82 1.75
CA MET A 86 19.58 -35.82 0.86
C MET A 86 21.11 -35.65 0.73
N HIS A 87 21.63 -34.44 0.83
CA HIS A 87 23.08 -34.21 0.74
C HIS A 87 23.83 -34.34 2.07
N GLY A 88 23.13 -34.61 3.19
CA GLY A 88 23.77 -34.76 4.50
C GLY A 88 24.58 -33.52 4.91
N ALA A 89 24.26 -32.36 4.33
CA ALA A 89 24.88 -31.10 4.67
C ALA A 89 24.28 -30.70 6.01
N ALA A 90 24.91 -31.18 7.09
CA ALA A 90 24.81 -30.50 8.37
C ALA A 90 25.08 -29.03 8.05
N VAL A 91 24.05 -28.21 8.22
CA VAL A 91 24.23 -26.77 8.33
C VAL A 91 25.14 -26.64 9.54
N LEU A 92 26.46 -26.60 9.29
CA LEU A 92 27.36 -25.85 10.13
C LEU A 92 26.70 -24.48 10.11
N GLU A 93 25.93 -24.17 11.15
CA GLU A 93 25.46 -22.82 11.38
C GLU A 93 26.71 -21.97 11.13
N PRO A 94 26.71 -21.12 10.09
CA PRO A 94 27.85 -20.24 9.90
C PRO A 94 27.95 -19.54 11.23
N GLU A 95 29.06 -19.78 11.95
CA GLU A 95 29.39 -19.14 13.21
C GLU A 95 28.91 -17.71 13.05
N LEU A 96 27.80 -17.38 13.72
CA LEU A 96 27.25 -16.05 13.70
C LEU A 96 28.32 -15.28 14.45
N SER A 97 29.32 -14.82 13.70
CA SER A 97 30.39 -13.96 14.16
C SER A 97 29.69 -12.66 14.47
N TYR A 98 29.09 -12.62 15.65
CA TYR A 98 28.34 -11.49 16.14
C TYR A 98 29.36 -10.36 16.25
N PRO A 99 29.25 -9.30 15.45
CA PRO A 99 30.31 -8.30 15.35
C PRO A 99 30.42 -7.41 16.60
N PHE A 100 29.86 -7.83 17.73
CA PHE A 100 29.78 -7.06 18.96
C PHE A 100 30.47 -7.75 20.15
N ASP A 101 31.19 -8.86 19.96
CA ASP A 101 31.90 -9.50 21.07
C ASP A 101 33.09 -8.67 21.58
N ASP A 102 33.49 -7.63 20.84
CA ASP A 102 34.60 -6.74 21.20
C ASP A 102 34.13 -5.39 21.77
N VAL A 103 33.10 -5.36 22.63
CA VAL A 103 32.88 -4.15 23.46
C VAL A 103 33.80 -4.24 24.66
N THR A 104 35.00 -3.66 24.51
CA THR A 104 35.89 -3.42 25.65
C THR A 104 35.22 -2.39 26.54
N GLU A 105 34.65 -2.84 27.67
CA GLU A 105 34.18 -1.93 28.70
C GLU A 105 35.42 -1.25 29.31
N ASP A 106 35.73 -0.05 28.83
CA ASP A 106 36.66 0.88 29.48
C ASP A 106 36.09 1.20 30.87
N THR A 107 36.35 0.31 31.84
CA THR A 107 35.94 0.49 33.22
C THR A 107 36.86 1.55 33.81
N PRO A 108 36.36 2.75 34.14
CA PRO A 108 37.19 3.78 34.75
C PRO A 108 37.58 3.30 36.15
N CYS A 109 38.89 3.27 36.43
CA CYS A 109 39.42 3.10 37.79
C CYS A 109 39.18 4.35 38.63
#